data_AF-A0A7Y8BJV9-F1
#
_entry.id   AF-A0A7Y8BJV9-F1
#
_cell.length_a   1.000
_cell.length_b   1.000
_cell.length_c   1.000
_cell.angle_alpha   90.00
_cell.angle_beta   90.00
_cell.angle_gamma   90.00
#
_symmetry.space_group_name_H-M   'P 1'
#
loop_
_entity.id
_entity.type
_entity.pdbx_description
1 polymer ?
#
loop_
_entity_poly.entity_id
_entity_poly.type
_entity_poly.pdbx_seq_one_letter_code
_entity_poly.pdbx_strand_id
1 'polypeptide(L)'
;MKIVAEVFHLKNGIIRPALYCVGEEGKVVMSVTNTLLDIVSEMWWSQMQELEALFQIAEKGLYVPDNPDLPDWSINDKNIWLSPPDVDRGYILISNENVQNFSEEYGELQLFSMGQFRAAFKFWMEFQELCKLKGKENMVGEKVYGVL
;
A
#
# COMPACT_ATOMS: atom_id res chain seq x y z
N MET A 1 0.57 13.74 8.08
CA MET A 1 -0.35 12.69 7.61
C MET A 1 -0.35 11.53 8.58
N LYS A 2 -1.43 10.73 8.66
CA LYS A 2 -1.51 9.56 9.53
C LYS A 2 -2.17 8.40 8.80
N ILE A 3 -1.65 7.20 8.99
CA ILE A 3 -2.33 5.97 8.58
C ILE A 3 -3.37 5.64 9.65
N VAL A 4 -4.56 5.22 9.21
CA VAL A 4 -5.64 4.78 10.06
C VAL A 4 -6.03 3.37 9.66
N ALA A 5 -6.04 2.47 10.64
CA ALA A 5 -6.63 1.16 10.50
C ALA A 5 -7.89 1.08 11.37
N GLU A 6 -8.99 0.62 10.79
CA GLU A 6 -10.30 0.58 11.43
C GLU A 6 -11.09 -0.63 10.94
N VAL A 7 -11.90 -1.21 11.83
CA VAL A 7 -12.83 -2.27 11.45
C VAL A 7 -14.21 -1.65 11.20
N PHE A 8 -14.72 -1.82 9.99
CA PHE A 8 -16.05 -1.37 9.59
C PHE A 8 -17.07 -2.50 9.68
N HIS A 9 -18.28 -2.15 10.09
CA HIS A 9 -19.46 -2.99 9.93
C HIS A 9 -20.25 -2.51 8.71
N LEU A 10 -20.21 -3.28 7.63
CA LEU A 10 -20.92 -2.97 6.39
C LEU A 10 -22.43 -3.22 6.54
N LYS A 11 -23.23 -2.56 5.70
CA LYS A 11 -24.71 -2.67 5.75
C LYS A 11 -25.25 -4.09 5.58
N ASN A 12 -24.47 -4.97 4.93
CA ASN A 12 -24.80 -6.38 4.72
C ASN A 12 -24.35 -7.31 5.87
N GLY A 13 -23.88 -6.75 6.99
CA GLY A 13 -23.40 -7.52 8.15
C GLY A 13 -21.95 -7.98 8.04
N ILE A 14 -21.25 -7.68 6.94
CA ILE A 14 -19.83 -8.03 6.80
C ILE A 14 -18.98 -7.10 7.67
N ILE A 15 -18.08 -7.69 8.45
CA ILE A 15 -17.08 -6.98 9.24
C ILE A 15 -15.78 -6.97 8.45
N ARG A 16 -15.30 -5.77 8.08
CA ARG A 16 -14.12 -5.61 7.22
C ARG A 16 -13.11 -4.65 7.84
N PRO A 17 -11.88 -5.13 8.11
CA PRO A 17 -10.72 -4.27 8.35
C PRO A 17 -10.44 -3.41 7.12
N ALA A 18 -10.12 -2.13 7.32
CA ALA A 18 -9.70 -1.23 6.25
C ALA A 18 -8.51 -0.36 6.69
N LEU A 19 -7.77 0.11 5.70
CA LEU A 19 -6.56 0.92 5.86
C LEU A 19 -6.69 2.18 4.99
N TYR A 20 -6.51 3.35 5.57
CA TYR A 20 -6.62 4.62 4.84
C TYR A 20 -5.73 5.71 5.42
N CYS A 21 -5.43 6.75 4.65
CA CYS A 21 -4.59 7.87 5.08
C CYS A 21 -5.43 9.11 5.31
N VAL A 22 -5.18 9.82 6.41
CA VAL A 22 -5.78 11.13 6.68
C VAL A 22 -4.73 12.24 6.70
N GLY A 23 -5.07 13.35 6.05
CA GLY A 23 -4.29 14.58 6.04
C GLY A 23 -4.43 15.37 7.33
N GLU A 24 -3.74 16.51 7.42
CA GLU A 24 -3.79 17.39 8.61
C GLU A 24 -5.18 17.99 8.84
N GLU A 25 -5.95 18.22 7.77
CA GLU A 25 -7.34 18.67 7.83
C GLU A 25 -8.34 17.56 8.20
N GLY A 26 -7.88 16.34 8.48
CA GLY A 26 -8.74 15.18 8.77
C GLY A 26 -9.45 14.57 7.56
N LYS A 27 -9.20 15.08 6.34
CA LYS A 27 -9.71 14.51 5.09
C LYS A 27 -8.87 13.31 4.65
N VAL A 28 -9.51 12.36 3.98
CA VAL A 28 -8.83 11.20 3.40
C VAL A 28 -7.94 11.65 2.25
N VAL A 29 -6.68 11.21 2.27
CA VAL A 29 -5.72 11.44 1.19
C VAL A 29 -5.87 10.30 0.20
N MET A 30 -6.63 10.54 -0.87
CA MET A 30 -7.01 9.51 -1.84
C MET A 30 -5.81 8.95 -2.60
N SER A 31 -4.80 9.77 -2.91
CA SER A 31 -3.59 9.30 -3.59
C SER A 31 -2.90 8.20 -2.79
N VAL A 32 -2.65 8.41 -1.50
CA VAL A 32 -2.02 7.41 -0.61
C VAL A 32 -2.95 6.24 -0.34
N THR A 33 -4.24 6.51 -0.10
CA THR A 33 -5.23 5.50 0.27
C THR A 33 -5.47 4.52 -0.86
N ASN A 34 -5.68 5.02 -2.08
CA ASN A 34 -6.00 4.20 -3.26
C ASN A 34 -4.75 3.69 -4.00
N THR A 35 -3.55 3.91 -3.50
CA THR A 35 -2.34 3.32 -4.09
C THR A 35 -1.63 2.48 -3.02
N LEU A 36 -0.73 3.09 -2.27
CA LEU A 36 0.10 2.41 -1.28
C LEU A 36 -0.72 1.57 -0.29
N LEU A 37 -1.74 2.17 0.34
CA LEU A 37 -2.49 1.48 1.40
C LEU A 37 -3.44 0.41 0.84
N ASP A 38 -3.98 0.64 -0.35
CA ASP A 38 -4.81 -0.35 -1.04
C ASP A 38 -4.00 -1.61 -1.36
N ILE A 39 -2.81 -1.43 -1.97
CA ILE A 39 -1.84 -2.51 -2.22
C ILE A 39 -1.47 -3.24 -0.93
N VAL A 40 -1.06 -2.50 0.10
CA VAL A 40 -0.65 -3.09 1.39
C VAL A 40 -1.79 -3.90 1.99
N SER A 41 -3.03 -3.44 1.87
CA SER A 41 -4.19 -4.09 2.46
C SER A 41 -4.57 -5.42 1.78
N GLU A 42 -4.24 -5.57 0.50
CA GLU A 42 -4.53 -6.75 -0.31
C GLU A 42 -3.39 -7.77 -0.36
N MET A 43 -2.17 -7.33 -0.06
CA MET A 43 -0.96 -8.14 -0.20
C MET A 43 -0.86 -9.25 0.86
N TRP A 44 -0.48 -10.44 0.42
CA TRP A 44 -0.16 -11.55 1.31
C TRP A 44 1.32 -11.56 1.70
N TRP A 45 1.65 -12.29 2.76
CA TRP A 45 3.04 -12.35 3.25
C TRP A 45 4.03 -12.85 2.19
N SER A 46 3.67 -13.85 1.37
CA SER A 46 4.53 -14.35 0.30
C SER A 46 4.80 -13.30 -0.79
N GLN A 47 3.78 -12.54 -1.16
CA GLN A 47 3.87 -11.44 -2.11
C GLN A 47 4.78 -10.32 -1.59
N MET A 48 4.72 -10.04 -0.27
CA MET A 48 5.66 -9.10 0.33
C MET A 48 7.09 -9.60 0.24
N GLN A 49 7.35 -10.90 0.46
CA GLN A 49 8.70 -11.44 0.36
C GLN A 49 9.29 -11.30 -1.05
N GLU A 50 8.48 -11.52 -2.08
CA GLU A 50 8.86 -11.29 -3.48
C GLU A 50 9.22 -9.81 -3.72
N LEU A 51 8.35 -8.91 -3.29
CA LEU A 51 8.55 -7.47 -3.44
C LEU A 51 9.75 -6.95 -2.62
N GLU A 52 10.01 -7.53 -1.44
CA GLU A 52 11.16 -7.18 -0.61
C GLU A 52 12.48 -7.65 -1.23
N ALA A 53 12.50 -8.81 -1.89
CA ALA A 53 13.67 -9.26 -2.63
C ALA A 53 14.00 -8.28 -3.77
N LEU A 54 12.97 -7.84 -4.48
CA LEU A 54 13.04 -6.79 -5.48
C LEU A 54 13.57 -5.46 -4.90
N PHE A 55 13.05 -5.02 -3.75
CA PHE A 55 13.52 -3.83 -3.05
C PHE A 55 15.01 -3.91 -2.69
N GLN A 56 15.47 -5.06 -2.19
CA GLN A 56 16.88 -5.24 -1.82
C GLN A 56 17.83 -5.14 -3.02
N ILE A 57 17.39 -5.52 -4.22
CA ILE A 57 18.16 -5.37 -5.45
C ILE A 57 18.20 -3.87 -5.84
N ALA A 58 17.06 -3.19 -5.78
CA ALA A 58 16.93 -1.77 -6.09
C ALA A 58 17.72 -0.87 -5.13
N GLU A 59 17.68 -1.13 -3.82
CA GLU A 59 18.46 -0.38 -2.80
C GLU A 59 19.97 -0.50 -3.01
N LYS A 60 20.45 -1.61 -3.57
CA LYS A 60 21.87 -1.80 -3.93
C LYS A 60 22.24 -1.10 -5.23
N GLY A 61 21.29 -0.49 -5.93
CA GLY A 61 21.49 0.09 -7.26
C GLY A 61 21.80 -0.95 -8.33
N LEU A 62 21.40 -2.20 -8.11
CA LEU A 62 21.62 -3.33 -9.02
C LEU A 62 20.35 -3.71 -9.79
N TYR A 63 19.27 -2.98 -9.57
CA TYR A 63 18.01 -3.22 -10.25
C TYR A 63 18.09 -2.75 -11.69
N VAL A 64 17.71 -3.66 -12.57
CA VAL A 64 17.54 -3.43 -14.00
C VAL A 64 16.17 -4.01 -14.33
N PRO A 65 15.22 -3.20 -14.84
CA PRO A 65 13.91 -3.73 -15.21
C PRO A 65 14.05 -4.73 -16.35
N ASP A 66 13.32 -5.84 -16.26
CA ASP A 66 13.34 -6.87 -17.29
C ASP A 66 12.77 -6.35 -18.62
N ASN A 67 11.71 -5.54 -18.53
CA ASN A 67 11.16 -4.78 -19.63
C ASN A 67 10.79 -3.37 -19.13
N PRO A 68 11.43 -2.29 -19.62
CA PRO A 68 11.13 -0.92 -19.22
C PRO A 68 9.67 -0.48 -19.47
N ASP A 69 8.96 -1.16 -20.38
CA ASP A 69 7.58 -0.87 -20.73
C ASP A 69 6.55 -1.65 -19.86
N LEU A 70 7.01 -2.46 -18.89
CA LEU A 70 6.14 -3.26 -18.03
C LEU A 70 6.49 -3.08 -16.55
N PRO A 71 5.52 -3.25 -15.63
CA PRO A 71 5.81 -3.28 -14.21
C PRO A 71 6.57 -4.55 -13.84
N ASP A 72 7.51 -4.41 -12.92
CA ASP A 72 8.31 -5.54 -12.41
C ASP A 72 7.55 -6.37 -11.38
N TRP A 73 6.48 -5.82 -10.81
CA TRP A 73 5.60 -6.53 -9.88
C TRP A 73 4.17 -5.99 -9.92
N SER A 74 3.17 -6.87 -9.78
CA SER A 74 1.76 -6.48 -9.75
C SER A 74 0.87 -7.37 -8.89
N ILE A 75 -0.27 -6.83 -8.47
CA ILE A 75 -1.36 -7.56 -7.80
C ILE A 75 -2.71 -6.91 -8.13
N ASN A 76 -3.73 -7.69 -8.52
CA ASN A 76 -5.11 -7.21 -8.73
C ASN A 76 -5.19 -5.86 -9.49
N ASP A 77 -4.50 -5.77 -10.62
CA ASP A 77 -4.41 -4.58 -11.49
C ASP A 77 -3.76 -3.36 -10.82
N LYS A 78 -2.91 -3.59 -9.82
CA LYS A 78 -2.07 -2.58 -9.18
C LYS A 78 -0.64 -2.86 -9.61
N ASN A 79 -0.06 -1.94 -10.35
CA ASN A 79 1.28 -2.10 -10.91
C ASN A 79 2.30 -1.34 -10.05
N ILE A 80 3.47 -1.95 -9.84
CA ILE A 80 4.56 -1.36 -9.07
C ILE A 80 5.84 -1.35 -9.91
N TRP A 81 6.50 -0.21 -9.91
CA TRP A 81 7.85 -0.01 -10.44
C TRP A 81 8.78 0.39 -9.29
N LEU A 82 9.94 -0.23 -9.17
CA LEU A 82 10.89 0.08 -8.06
C LEU A 82 11.79 1.27 -8.33
N SER A 83 11.77 1.73 -9.56
CA SER A 83 12.45 2.90 -10.06
C SER A 83 12.02 2.93 -11.51
N PRO A 84 11.26 3.94 -11.95
CA PRO A 84 11.27 4.29 -13.35
C PRO A 84 12.74 4.42 -13.80
N PRO A 85 13.04 4.20 -15.09
CA PRO A 85 14.40 4.35 -15.62
C PRO A 85 15.11 5.67 -15.23
N ASP A 86 14.35 6.71 -14.88
CA ASP A 86 14.83 8.07 -14.62
C ASP A 86 14.59 8.62 -13.20
N VAL A 87 14.00 7.85 -12.26
CA VAL A 87 13.51 8.42 -10.98
C VAL A 87 14.04 7.69 -9.74
N ASP A 88 14.95 8.36 -9.04
CA ASP A 88 15.52 8.15 -7.69
C ASP A 88 15.52 6.73 -7.07
N ARG A 89 16.73 6.24 -6.80
CA ARG A 89 16.97 4.98 -6.06
C ARG A 89 16.28 4.99 -4.69
N GLY A 90 15.67 3.86 -4.32
CA GLY A 90 15.05 3.67 -3.01
C GLY A 90 13.59 4.15 -2.91
N TYR A 91 13.00 4.54 -4.03
CA TYR A 91 11.59 4.84 -4.16
C TYR A 91 10.86 3.72 -4.89
N ILE A 92 9.54 3.76 -4.87
CA ILE A 92 8.66 2.92 -5.67
C ILE A 92 7.60 3.82 -6.25
N LEU A 93 7.24 3.54 -7.49
CA LEU A 93 6.15 4.19 -8.19
C LEU A 93 5.01 3.19 -8.28
N ILE A 94 3.82 3.61 -7.86
CA ILE A 94 2.64 2.76 -7.76
C ILE A 94 1.52 3.34 -8.62
N SER A 95 0.91 2.48 -9.44
CA SER A 95 -0.39 2.73 -10.05
C SER A 95 -1.49 1.92 -9.36
N ASN A 96 -2.73 2.36 -9.55
CA ASN A 96 -3.91 1.54 -9.34
C ASN A 96 -4.81 1.66 -10.56
N GLU A 97 -4.80 0.64 -11.42
CA GLU A 97 -5.57 0.64 -12.67
C GLU A 97 -7.09 0.59 -12.43
N ASN A 98 -7.52 0.28 -11.20
CA ASN A 98 -8.93 0.34 -10.81
C ASN A 98 -9.42 1.78 -10.54
N VAL A 99 -8.51 2.76 -10.46
CA VAL A 99 -8.82 4.16 -10.19
C VAL A 99 -8.20 5.02 -11.28
N GLN A 100 -9.03 5.55 -12.19
CA GLN A 100 -8.58 6.31 -13.36
C GLN A 100 -7.54 7.41 -13.05
N ASN A 101 -7.69 8.11 -11.91
CA ASN A 101 -6.77 9.18 -11.53
C ASN A 101 -5.37 8.70 -11.11
N PHE A 102 -5.21 7.39 -10.86
CA PHE A 102 -3.96 6.77 -10.42
C PHE A 102 -3.56 5.59 -11.32
N SER A 103 -4.19 5.46 -12.49
CA SER A 103 -3.84 4.45 -13.49
C SER A 103 -2.63 4.92 -14.31
N GLU A 104 -1.89 4.01 -14.90
CA GLU A 104 -0.75 4.34 -15.78
C GLU A 104 -1.22 5.08 -17.03
N GLU A 105 -2.36 4.69 -17.61
CA GLU A 105 -2.87 5.26 -18.86
C GLU A 105 -3.44 6.69 -18.72
N TYR A 106 -4.07 7.02 -17.59
CA TYR A 106 -4.89 8.24 -17.44
C TYR A 106 -4.55 9.08 -16.21
N GLY A 107 -3.78 8.52 -15.28
CA GLY A 107 -3.58 9.05 -13.94
C GLY A 107 -2.17 9.55 -13.66
N GLU A 108 -2.00 10.06 -12.45
CA GLU A 108 -0.68 10.37 -11.91
C GLU A 108 -0.22 9.21 -11.04
N LEU A 109 0.90 8.61 -11.43
CA LEU A 109 1.55 7.56 -10.66
C LEU A 109 2.08 8.11 -9.33
N GLN A 110 1.93 7.34 -8.26
CA GLN A 110 2.25 7.81 -6.91
C GLN A 110 3.60 7.29 -6.45
N LEU A 111 4.50 8.21 -6.10
CA LEU A 111 5.87 7.91 -5.67
C LEU A 111 5.94 7.80 -4.14
N PHE A 112 6.51 6.72 -3.65
CA PHE A 112 6.72 6.47 -2.22
C PHE A 112 8.14 5.98 -1.97
N SER A 113 8.73 6.31 -0.83
CA SER A 113 9.95 5.63 -0.41
C SER A 113 9.67 4.18 -0.03
N MET A 114 10.64 3.28 -0.19
CA MET A 114 10.52 1.91 0.31
C MET A 114 10.31 1.87 1.84
N GLY A 115 10.83 2.87 2.56
CA GLY A 115 10.59 3.04 4.00
C GLY A 115 9.10 3.26 4.32
N GLN A 116 8.41 4.11 3.55
CA GLN A 116 6.97 4.32 3.68
C GLN A 116 6.18 3.03 3.40
N PHE A 117 6.60 2.27 2.37
CA PHE A 117 5.97 0.98 2.07
C PHE A 117 6.12 -0.01 3.23
N ARG A 118 7.35 -0.23 3.71
CA ARG A 118 7.63 -1.14 4.82
C ARG A 118 6.93 -0.72 6.10
N ALA A 119 6.86 0.57 6.38
CA ALA A 119 6.14 1.12 7.54
C ALA A 119 4.64 0.83 7.46
N ALA A 120 4.01 1.11 6.31
CA ALA A 120 2.60 0.83 6.07
C ALA A 120 2.29 -0.69 6.18
N PHE A 121 3.13 -1.53 5.57
CA PHE A 121 2.95 -2.98 5.61
C PHE A 121 3.08 -3.53 7.03
N LYS A 122 4.13 -3.13 7.76
CA LYS A 122 4.32 -3.53 9.16
C LYS A 122 3.11 -3.12 10.01
N PHE A 123 2.67 -1.87 9.89
CA PHE A 123 1.51 -1.36 10.63
C PHE A 123 0.24 -2.17 10.32
N TRP A 124 0.02 -2.52 9.05
CA TRP A 124 -1.12 -3.35 8.67
C TRP A 124 -1.06 -4.75 9.27
N MET A 125 0.11 -5.39 9.24
CA MET A 125 0.29 -6.72 9.83
C MET A 125 0.05 -6.70 11.34
N GLU A 126 0.57 -5.70 12.05
CA GLU A 126 0.33 -5.52 13.50
C GLU A 126 -1.17 -5.34 13.80
N PHE A 127 -1.88 -4.58 12.96
CA PHE A 127 -3.33 -4.42 13.10
C PHE A 127 -4.10 -5.71 12.80
N GLN A 128 -3.70 -6.49 11.80
CA GLN A 128 -4.31 -7.79 11.50
C GLN A 128 -4.11 -8.77 12.66
N GLU A 129 -2.93 -8.81 13.28
CA GLU A 129 -2.70 -9.62 14.47
C GLU A 129 -3.53 -9.14 15.66
N LEU A 130 -3.67 -7.83 15.86
CA LEU A 130 -4.55 -7.28 16.89
C LEU A 130 -6.01 -7.70 16.68
N CYS A 131 -6.49 -7.67 15.43
CA CYS A 131 -7.82 -8.17 15.04
C CYS A 131 -7.99 -9.67 15.33
N LYS A 132 -6.96 -10.50 15.11
CA LYS A 132 -6.98 -11.93 15.44
C LYS A 132 -7.04 -12.16 16.96
N LEU A 133 -6.27 -11.39 17.73
CA LEU A 133 -6.18 -11.52 19.19
C LEU A 133 -7.46 -11.06 19.90
N LYS A 134 -8.05 -9.94 19.46
CA LYS A 134 -9.25 -9.36 20.10
C LYS A 134 -10.58 -9.86 19.52
N GLY A 135 -10.57 -10.42 18.31
CA GLY A 135 -11.79 -10.62 17.52
C GLY A 135 -12.20 -9.33 16.80
N LYS A 136 -12.48 -9.43 15.49
CA LYS A 136 -12.80 -8.26 14.64
C LYS A 136 -14.09 -7.57 15.08
N GLU A 137 -15.06 -8.34 15.54
CA GLU A 137 -16.35 -7.88 16.07
C GLU A 137 -16.22 -6.97 17.28
N ASN A 138 -15.19 -7.17 18.10
CA ASN A 138 -14.91 -6.35 19.28
C ASN A 138 -14.16 -5.06 18.94
N MET A 139 -13.70 -4.92 17.69
CA MET A 139 -12.90 -3.79 17.22
C MET A 139 -13.68 -2.85 16.28
N VAL A 140 -14.97 -3.08 16.06
CA VAL A 140 -15.78 -2.26 15.15
C VAL A 140 -15.81 -0.81 15.63
N GLY A 141 -15.39 0.11 14.75
CA GLY A 141 -15.29 1.55 15.03
C GLY A 141 -14.08 1.97 15.86
N GLU A 142 -13.23 1.02 16.29
CA GLU A 142 -11.95 1.35 16.91
C GLU A 142 -10.95 1.79 15.83
N LYS A 143 -10.36 2.97 16.02
CA LYS A 143 -9.32 3.52 15.15
C LYS A 143 -7.95 3.32 15.78
N VAL A 144 -7.07 2.65 15.04
CA VAL A 144 -5.65 2.53 15.36
C VAL A 144 -4.88 3.43 14.41
N TYR A 145 -3.90 4.17 14.93
CA TYR A 145 -3.17 5.19 14.18
C TYR A 145 -1.71 4.79 14.00
N GLY A 146 -1.20 5.00 12.78
CA GLY A 146 0.21 4.84 12.41
C GLY A 146 0.77 6.10 11.78
N VAL A 147 2.08 6.14 11.64
CA VAL A 147 2.80 7.19 10.91
C VAL A 147 3.27 6.61 9.58
N LEU A 148 3.10 7.38 8.52
CA LEU A 148 3.65 7.08 7.19
C LEU A 148 4.95 7.86 6.99
#